data_AF-T1HHN6-F1
#
_entry.id   AF-T1HHN6-F1
#
_cell.length_a   1.000
_cell.length_b   1.000
_cell.length_c   1.000
_cell.angle_alpha   90.00
_cell.angle_beta   90.00
_cell.angle_gamma   90.00
#
_symmetry.space_group_name_H-M   'P 1'
#
loop_
_entity.id
_entity.type
_entity.pdbx_description
1 polymer ?
#
loop_
_entity_poly.entity_id
_entity_poly.type
_entity_poly.pdbx_seq_one_letter_code
_entity_poly.pdbx_strand_id
1 'polypeptide(L)'
;MPRLKKTLQSLILFTVVFCAFIAFHEKIFTSGDLSLPKEVGWQERAPRSLSGDYLETNLVEGPGGGKSTATPLPATTSINDLFISVKTTVHYHQARLPVILKTWFQLASQQTWFFTDSEDEEFQKRTNGHMINTNCSSSHNRKALCCKMSVELDTFLDSDKKWFCHVDDDNYVNVERLVQVLGDYNHQEDWYLGKPSIRTPLEILNREPKPHTKVFIHH
;
A
#
# COMPACT_ATOMS: atom_id res chain seq x y z
N MET A 1 -54.19 -1.81 -48.77
CA MET A 1 -52.70 -1.83 -48.77
C MET A 1 -51.99 -0.76 -47.87
N PRO A 2 -52.51 -0.29 -46.71
CA PRO A 2 -51.74 0.60 -45.81
C PRO A 2 -51.01 -0.12 -44.66
N ARG A 3 -51.43 -1.33 -44.28
CA ARG A 3 -50.80 -2.09 -43.19
C ARG A 3 -49.43 -2.66 -43.57
N LEU A 4 -49.26 -3.13 -44.81
CA LEU A 4 -47.99 -3.68 -45.31
C LEU A 4 -46.88 -2.62 -45.41
N LYS A 5 -47.24 -1.37 -45.72
CA LYS A 5 -46.28 -0.25 -45.76
C LYS A 5 -45.78 0.11 -44.35
N LYS A 6 -46.67 0.09 -43.35
CA LYS A 6 -46.31 0.36 -41.94
C LYS A 6 -45.44 -0.75 -41.35
N THR A 7 -45.73 -2.02 -41.67
CA THR A 7 -44.89 -3.15 -41.21
C THR A 7 -43.51 -3.11 -41.88
N LEU A 8 -43.45 -2.79 -43.18
CA LEU A 8 -42.18 -2.65 -43.88
C LEU A 8 -41.34 -1.48 -43.33
N GLN A 9 -41.97 -0.33 -43.07
CA GLN A 9 -41.29 0.83 -42.49
C GLN A 9 -40.78 0.56 -41.07
N SER A 10 -41.54 -0.19 -40.26
CA SER A 10 -41.11 -0.59 -38.91
C SER A 10 -39.94 -1.58 -38.93
N LEU A 11 -39.94 -2.53 -39.87
CA LEU A 11 -38.82 -3.46 -40.07
C LEU A 11 -37.55 -2.73 -40.50
N ILE A 12 -37.66 -1.80 -41.46
CA ILE A 12 -36.52 -0.98 -41.89
C ILE A 12 -35.96 -0.17 -40.73
N LEU A 13 -36.81 0.51 -39.96
CA LEU A 13 -36.36 1.30 -38.82
C LEU A 13 -35.64 0.42 -37.77
N PHE A 14 -36.18 -0.75 -37.47
CA PHE A 14 -35.56 -1.68 -36.53
C PHE A 14 -34.19 -2.16 -37.02
N THR A 15 -34.07 -2.51 -38.32
CA THR A 15 -32.78 -2.92 -38.90
C THR A 15 -31.74 -1.81 -38.84
N VAL A 16 -32.12 -0.56 -39.12
CA VAL A 16 -31.20 0.59 -39.07
C VAL A 16 -30.70 0.84 -37.64
N VAL A 17 -31.60 0.80 -36.66
CA VAL A 17 -31.23 0.97 -35.24
C VAL A 17 -30.33 -0.17 -34.76
N PHE A 18 -30.62 -1.41 -35.15
CA PHE A 18 -29.81 -2.57 -34.79
C PHE A 18 -28.41 -2.52 -35.42
N CYS A 19 -28.30 -2.17 -36.70
CA CYS A 19 -27.01 -1.98 -37.36
C CYS A 19 -26.19 -0.84 -36.73
N ALA A 20 -26.83 0.27 -36.36
CA ALA A 20 -26.16 1.36 -35.65
C ALA A 20 -25.66 0.95 -34.26
N PHE A 21 -26.43 0.12 -33.54
CA PHE A 21 -26.03 -0.43 -32.24
C PHE A 21 -24.81 -1.37 -32.37
N ILE A 22 -24.80 -2.26 -33.37
CA ILE A 22 -23.65 -3.14 -33.64
C ILE A 22 -22.42 -2.31 -34.01
N ALA A 23 -22.54 -1.34 -34.92
CA ALA A 23 -21.42 -0.48 -35.32
C ALA A 23 -20.88 0.36 -34.14
N PHE A 24 -21.74 0.78 -33.22
CA PHE A 24 -21.33 1.47 -31.99
C PHE A 24 -20.57 0.53 -31.04
N HIS A 25 -21.04 -0.71 -30.88
CA HIS A 25 -20.38 -1.71 -30.04
C HIS A 25 -19.02 -2.15 -30.60
N GLU A 26 -18.89 -2.35 -31.91
CA GLU A 26 -17.59 -2.60 -32.55
C GLU A 26 -16.63 -1.43 -32.33
N LYS A 27 -17.10 -0.19 -32.47
CA LYS A 27 -16.26 1.00 -32.27
C LYS A 27 -15.78 1.14 -30.82
N ILE A 28 -16.59 0.74 -29.83
CA ILE A 28 -16.16 0.67 -28.42
C ILE A 28 -15.09 -0.41 -28.24
N PHE A 29 -15.24 -1.58 -28.87
CA PHE A 29 -14.31 -2.69 -28.71
C PHE A 29 -12.98 -2.47 -29.44
N THR A 30 -12.98 -1.81 -30.60
CA THR A 30 -11.75 -1.50 -31.36
C THR A 30 -10.96 -0.29 -30.82
N SER A 31 -11.53 0.48 -29.90
CA SER A 31 -10.83 1.62 -29.28
C SER A 31 -10.02 1.24 -28.04
N GLY A 32 -10.01 -0.05 -27.68
CA GLY A 32 -9.27 -0.60 -26.53
C GLY A 32 -7.83 -1.01 -26.84
N ASP A 33 -7.11 -0.28 -27.70
CA ASP A 33 -5.66 -0.45 -27.86
C ASP A 33 -4.92 0.31 -26.75
N LEU A 34 -4.73 -0.37 -25.61
CA LEU A 34 -3.76 0.06 -24.59
C LEU A 34 -2.37 -0.32 -25.09
N SER A 35 -1.75 0.60 -25.83
CA SER A 35 -0.31 0.58 -26.10
C SER A 35 0.45 0.54 -24.78
N LEU A 36 1.11 -0.58 -24.50
CA LEU A 36 2.03 -0.74 -23.37
C LEU A 36 3.11 0.35 -23.43
N PRO A 37 3.31 1.17 -22.38
CA PRO A 37 4.46 2.07 -22.35
C PRO A 37 5.75 1.26 -22.42
N LYS A 38 6.58 1.64 -23.38
CA LYS A 38 7.97 1.22 -23.59
C LYS A 38 8.69 1.09 -22.24
N GLU A 39 9.27 -0.09 -21.97
CA GLU A 39 10.05 -0.34 -20.76
C GLU A 39 11.09 0.76 -20.56
N VAL A 40 10.90 1.55 -19.50
CA VAL A 40 11.96 2.36 -18.92
C VAL A 40 12.79 1.43 -18.06
N GLY A 41 14.03 1.20 -18.50
CA GLY A 41 14.96 0.29 -17.83
C GLY A 41 15.14 0.65 -16.36
N TRP A 42 14.53 -0.16 -15.50
CA TRP A 42 14.80 -0.14 -14.08
C TRP A 42 16.19 -0.75 -13.90
N GLN A 43 17.18 0.10 -13.65
CA GLN A 43 18.44 -0.38 -13.12
C GLN A 43 18.16 -0.96 -11.74
N GLU A 44 18.08 -2.30 -11.66
CA GLU A 44 18.26 -3.04 -10.42
C GLU A 44 19.61 -2.67 -9.83
N ARG A 45 19.62 -1.70 -8.92
CA ARG A 45 20.75 -1.57 -7.99
C ARG A 45 20.54 -2.65 -6.94
N ALA A 46 21.24 -3.76 -7.14
CA ALA A 46 21.41 -4.80 -6.14
C ALA A 46 21.81 -4.19 -4.79
N PRO A 47 21.41 -4.80 -3.66
CA PRO A 47 21.85 -4.37 -2.33
C PRO A 47 23.37 -4.34 -2.25
N ARG A 48 23.95 -3.24 -1.72
CA ARG A 48 25.38 -3.16 -1.36
C ARG A 48 25.75 -4.02 -0.14
N SER A 49 25.03 -5.11 0.10
CA SER A 49 25.41 -6.15 1.07
C SER A 49 26.15 -7.32 0.41
N LEU A 50 26.26 -7.34 -0.94
CA LEU A 50 26.97 -8.37 -1.71
C LEU A 50 28.31 -7.89 -2.32
N SER A 51 28.82 -6.71 -1.96
CA SER A 51 30.20 -6.33 -2.31
C SER A 51 31.17 -6.97 -1.31
N GLY A 52 31.90 -7.98 -1.76
CA GLY A 52 32.84 -8.81 -0.99
C GLY A 52 34.11 -8.11 -0.50
N ASP A 53 34.00 -6.90 0.05
CA ASP A 53 35.14 -6.07 0.46
C ASP A 53 35.41 -6.10 1.98
N TYR A 54 34.96 -7.14 2.69
CA TYR A 54 35.27 -7.38 4.12
C TYR A 54 36.11 -8.63 4.36
N LEU A 55 37.02 -8.94 3.42
CA LEU A 55 37.96 -10.04 3.59
C LEU A 55 39.39 -9.60 3.31
N GLU A 56 39.86 -8.56 3.99
CA GLU A 56 41.29 -8.48 4.30
C GLU A 56 41.61 -7.53 5.46
N THR A 57 42.64 -7.91 6.22
CA THR A 57 43.30 -7.18 7.31
C THR A 57 42.63 -7.24 8.69
N ASN A 58 43.00 -8.27 9.47
CA ASN A 58 43.76 -8.14 10.72
C ASN A 58 43.84 -9.51 11.45
N LEU A 59 44.78 -10.35 11.02
CA LEU A 59 45.24 -11.49 11.83
C LEU A 59 46.34 -10.99 12.76
N VAL A 60 46.00 -10.72 14.02
CA VAL A 60 46.95 -10.74 15.13
C VAL A 60 46.34 -11.66 16.19
N GLU A 61 46.88 -12.87 16.27
CA GLU A 61 46.50 -13.87 17.28
C GLU A 61 46.99 -13.44 18.67
N GLY A 62 46.07 -13.38 19.63
CA GLY A 62 46.36 -13.34 21.05
C GLY A 62 45.39 -14.29 21.78
N PRO A 63 45.84 -15.13 22.73
CA PRO A 63 44.98 -16.13 23.35
C PRO A 63 44.26 -15.53 24.57
N GLY A 64 42.93 -15.44 24.50
CA GLY A 64 42.11 -14.99 25.64
C GLY A 64 40.63 -15.06 25.31
N GLY A 65 39.87 -15.84 26.07
CA GLY A 65 38.48 -16.19 25.78
C GLY A 65 37.48 -15.04 25.90
N GLY A 66 36.31 -15.25 25.28
CA GLY A 66 35.10 -14.49 25.62
C GLY A 66 34.17 -14.19 24.45
N LYS A 67 33.04 -14.91 24.45
CA LYS A 67 31.73 -14.55 23.90
C LYS A 67 31.65 -14.38 22.37
N SER A 68 31.12 -15.41 21.73
CA SER A 68 30.42 -15.30 20.45
C SER A 68 29.28 -14.29 20.59
N THR A 69 29.53 -13.03 20.28
CA THR A 69 28.48 -12.08 19.90
C THR A 69 28.07 -12.42 18.47
N ALA A 70 27.32 -13.51 18.32
CA ALA A 70 26.50 -13.66 17.12
C ALA A 70 25.48 -12.53 17.18
N THR A 71 25.60 -11.54 16.30
CA THR A 71 24.51 -10.61 16.01
C THR A 71 23.28 -11.48 15.76
N PRO A 72 22.18 -11.33 16.52
CA PRO A 72 20.97 -12.10 16.24
C PRO A 72 20.60 -11.81 14.79
N LEU A 73 20.46 -12.86 13.96
CA LEU A 73 19.82 -12.70 12.67
C LEU A 73 18.49 -11.94 12.90
N PRO A 74 18.12 -10.97 12.05
CA PRO A 74 16.83 -10.32 12.15
C PRO A 74 15.77 -11.40 12.30
N ALA A 75 14.96 -11.32 13.35
CA ALA A 75 13.85 -12.25 13.53
C ALA A 75 13.02 -12.18 12.25
N THR A 76 12.78 -13.33 11.62
CA THR A 76 12.10 -13.38 10.32
C THR A 76 10.72 -12.72 10.43
N THR A 77 10.58 -11.52 9.86
CA THR A 77 9.30 -10.80 9.81
C THR A 77 8.26 -11.68 9.12
N SER A 78 7.10 -11.88 9.76
CA SER A 78 5.96 -12.61 9.22
C SER A 78 4.82 -11.66 8.90
N ILE A 79 3.90 -12.06 8.02
CA ILE A 79 2.67 -11.30 7.75
C ILE A 79 1.90 -10.98 9.04
N ASN A 80 1.94 -11.85 10.05
CA ASN A 80 1.25 -11.64 11.33
C ASN A 80 1.87 -10.52 12.20
N ASP A 81 3.06 -10.05 11.85
CA ASP A 81 3.75 -8.95 12.52
C ASP A 81 3.33 -7.57 11.98
N LEU A 82 2.56 -7.52 10.89
CA LEU A 82 2.16 -6.28 10.22
C LEU A 82 0.81 -5.77 10.74
N PHE A 83 0.71 -4.46 10.81
CA PHE A 83 -0.52 -3.69 10.90
C PHE A 83 -0.59 -2.75 9.69
N ILE A 84 -1.52 -2.98 8.78
CA ILE A 84 -1.70 -2.17 7.58
C ILE A 84 -2.91 -1.26 7.81
N SER A 85 -2.68 0.05 7.86
CA SER A 85 -3.71 1.06 7.96
C SER A 85 -4.02 1.63 6.58
N VAL A 86 -5.28 1.58 6.17
CA VAL A 86 -5.80 2.24 4.96
C VAL A 86 -6.64 3.43 5.37
N LYS A 87 -6.18 4.63 5.07
CA LYS A 87 -6.95 5.86 5.31
C LYS A 87 -7.90 6.12 4.14
N THR A 88 -9.19 6.31 4.43
CA THR A 88 -10.23 6.61 3.44
C THR A 88 -11.24 7.63 3.99
N THR A 89 -12.29 7.89 3.22
CA THR A 89 -13.43 8.75 3.58
C THR A 89 -14.71 8.17 3.00
N VAL A 90 -15.86 8.51 3.59
CA VAL A 90 -17.18 8.05 3.12
C VAL A 90 -17.41 8.33 1.63
N HIS A 91 -16.84 9.42 1.11
CA HIS A 91 -16.95 9.79 -0.30
C HIS A 91 -16.29 8.79 -1.26
N TYR A 92 -15.32 7.99 -0.78
CA TYR A 92 -14.57 7.04 -1.59
C TYR A 92 -14.88 5.57 -1.29
N HIS A 93 -15.74 5.28 -0.31
CA HIS A 93 -16.12 3.91 0.02
C HIS A 93 -16.49 3.10 -1.23
N GLN A 94 -17.46 3.58 -2.00
CA GLN A 94 -17.93 2.86 -3.19
C GLN A 94 -16.97 2.95 -4.39
N ALA A 95 -16.22 4.04 -4.52
CA ALA A 95 -15.36 4.27 -5.68
C ALA A 95 -14.01 3.52 -5.60
N ARG A 96 -13.44 3.39 -4.39
CA ARG A 96 -12.06 2.90 -4.21
C ARG A 96 -11.99 1.57 -3.46
N LEU A 97 -12.75 1.39 -2.38
CA LEU A 97 -12.64 0.19 -1.55
C LEU A 97 -12.98 -1.13 -2.28
N PRO A 98 -13.95 -1.21 -3.22
CA PRO A 98 -14.19 -2.45 -3.94
C PRO A 98 -12.99 -2.97 -4.71
N VAL A 99 -12.12 -2.08 -5.22
CA VAL A 99 -10.90 -2.47 -5.93
C VAL A 99 -9.88 -3.03 -4.94
N ILE A 100 -9.66 -2.35 -3.81
CA ILE A 100 -8.76 -2.82 -2.75
C ILE A 100 -9.20 -4.20 -2.24
N LEU A 101 -10.48 -4.33 -1.87
CA LEU A 101 -11.05 -5.56 -1.32
C LEU A 101 -11.02 -6.73 -2.31
N LYS A 102 -11.06 -6.47 -3.62
CA LYS A 102 -10.93 -7.53 -4.64
C LYS A 102 -9.49 -7.89 -4.99
N THR A 103 -8.52 -7.08 -4.56
CA THR A 103 -7.11 -7.22 -4.96
C THR A 103 -6.23 -7.54 -3.74
N TRP A 104 -5.30 -6.65 -3.39
CA TRP A 104 -4.22 -6.93 -2.45
C TRP A 104 -4.70 -7.17 -1.02
N PHE A 105 -5.88 -6.65 -0.63
CA PHE A 105 -6.49 -6.92 0.67
C PHE A 105 -6.68 -8.42 0.92
N GLN A 106 -6.95 -9.22 -0.13
CA GLN A 106 -7.13 -10.66 0.01
C GLN A 106 -5.89 -11.38 0.55
N LEU A 107 -4.71 -10.79 0.38
CA LEU A 107 -3.44 -11.34 0.85
C LEU A 107 -3.10 -10.95 2.30
N ALA A 108 -3.79 -9.96 2.87
CA ALA A 108 -3.49 -9.40 4.19
C ALA A 108 -4.77 -8.96 4.94
N SER A 109 -5.88 -9.69 4.75
CA SER A 109 -7.19 -9.25 5.23
C SER A 109 -7.24 -9.13 6.75
N GLN A 110 -6.54 -10.01 7.45
CA GLN A 110 -6.45 -10.01 8.92
C GLN A 110 -5.57 -8.88 9.47
N GLN A 111 -4.65 -8.36 8.66
CA GLN A 111 -3.69 -7.31 9.04
C GLN A 111 -4.16 -5.92 8.64
N THR A 112 -5.15 -5.83 7.75
CA THR A 112 -5.57 -4.57 7.12
C THR A 112 -6.79 -3.99 7.81
N TRP A 113 -6.67 -2.73 8.24
CA TRP A 113 -7.71 -1.94 8.90
C TRP A 113 -8.01 -0.68 8.09
N PHE A 114 -9.29 -0.35 7.93
CA PHE A 114 -9.74 0.83 7.20
C PHE A 114 -10.19 1.91 8.18
N PHE A 115 -9.61 3.10 8.06
CA PHE A 115 -9.93 4.25 8.92
C PHE A 115 -10.68 5.31 8.10
N THR A 116 -11.89 5.60 8.52
CA THR A 116 -12.81 6.50 7.80
C THR A 116 -13.48 7.51 8.72
N ASP A 117 -14.27 8.41 8.15
CA ASP A 117 -15.02 9.47 8.84
C ASP A 117 -16.53 9.18 8.98
N SER A 118 -16.98 7.98 8.61
CA SER A 118 -18.38 7.58 8.75
C SER A 118 -18.54 6.08 8.89
N GLU A 119 -19.58 5.65 9.60
CA GLU A 119 -20.00 4.24 9.64
C GLU A 119 -20.44 3.76 8.26
N ASP A 120 -20.13 2.51 7.93
CA ASP A 120 -20.59 1.87 6.70
C ASP A 120 -20.81 0.37 6.94
N GLU A 121 -22.06 -0.02 7.17
CA GLU A 121 -22.40 -1.42 7.50
C GLU A 121 -22.04 -2.41 6.40
N GLU A 122 -22.06 -1.98 5.13
CA GLU A 122 -21.72 -2.84 4.00
C GLU A 122 -20.23 -3.18 4.05
N PHE A 123 -19.39 -2.14 4.12
CA PHE A 123 -17.96 -2.33 4.18
C PHE A 123 -17.49 -2.93 5.50
N GLN A 124 -18.15 -2.64 6.63
CA GLN A 124 -17.91 -3.30 7.92
C GLN A 124 -18.02 -4.83 7.80
N LYS A 125 -19.07 -5.33 7.13
CA LYS A 125 -19.26 -6.77 6.91
C LYS A 125 -18.21 -7.34 5.97
N ARG A 126 -17.88 -6.61 4.90
CA ARG A 126 -16.92 -7.05 3.88
C ARG A 126 -15.47 -7.05 4.37
N THR A 127 -15.14 -6.22 5.34
CA THR A 127 -13.82 -6.16 6.00
C THR A 127 -13.75 -7.01 7.27
N ASN A 128 -14.78 -7.81 7.57
CA ASN A 128 -14.85 -8.61 8.79
C ASN A 128 -14.66 -7.78 10.08
N GLY A 129 -15.27 -6.61 10.12
CA GLY A 129 -15.19 -5.70 11.26
C GLY A 129 -13.94 -4.81 11.29
N HIS A 130 -13.07 -4.88 10.27
CA HIS A 130 -11.83 -4.10 10.22
C HIS A 130 -12.04 -2.71 9.60
N MET A 131 -13.18 -2.09 9.87
CA MET A 131 -13.44 -0.72 9.48
C MET A 131 -13.80 0.09 10.72
N ILE A 132 -13.11 1.21 10.87
CA ILE A 132 -13.14 2.06 12.06
C ILE A 132 -13.58 3.44 11.61
N ASN A 133 -14.74 3.86 12.10
CA ASN A 133 -15.13 5.26 12.07
C ASN A 133 -14.35 6.03 13.14
N THR A 134 -13.45 6.88 12.70
CA THR A 134 -12.60 7.72 13.55
C THR A 134 -13.36 8.87 14.23
N ASN A 135 -14.60 9.15 13.81
CA ASN A 135 -15.35 10.35 14.18
C ASN A 135 -14.61 11.67 13.90
N CYS A 136 -13.58 11.62 13.05
CA CYS A 136 -12.90 12.79 12.56
C CYS A 136 -13.67 13.43 11.40
N SER A 137 -13.42 14.71 11.13
CA SER A 137 -14.01 15.39 9.98
C SER A 137 -13.62 14.71 8.65
N SER A 138 -14.55 14.69 7.70
CA SER A 138 -14.30 14.29 6.30
C SER A 138 -13.54 15.34 5.48
N SER A 139 -13.28 16.53 6.02
CA SER A 139 -12.52 17.56 5.34
C SER A 139 -11.05 17.15 5.11
N HIS A 140 -10.45 17.64 4.02
CA HIS A 140 -9.05 17.39 3.68
C HIS A 140 -8.09 18.43 4.28
N ASN A 141 -8.46 19.03 5.43
CA ASN A 141 -7.58 19.99 6.10
C ASN A 141 -6.59 19.25 7.03
N ARG A 142 -5.48 19.91 7.38
CA ARG A 142 -4.43 19.32 8.22
C ARG A 142 -4.95 18.75 9.53
N LYS A 143 -5.89 19.43 10.20
CA LYS A 143 -6.44 18.97 11.49
C LYS A 143 -7.22 17.66 11.33
N ALA A 144 -8.04 17.56 10.31
CA ALA A 144 -8.82 16.35 10.01
C ALA A 144 -7.93 15.18 9.60
N LEU A 145 -6.92 15.43 8.76
CA LEU A 145 -5.93 14.42 8.36
C LEU A 145 -5.12 13.90 9.57
N CYS A 146 -4.64 14.81 10.42
CA CYS A 146 -3.94 14.44 11.66
C CYS A 146 -4.84 13.69 12.64
N CYS A 147 -6.13 14.03 12.71
CA CYS A 147 -7.11 13.34 13.55
C CYS A 147 -7.29 11.88 13.13
N LYS A 148 -7.44 11.61 11.82
CA LYS A 148 -7.52 10.23 11.34
C LYS A 148 -6.22 9.47 11.66
N MET A 149 -5.08 10.08 11.34
CA MET A 149 -3.76 9.49 11.61
C MET A 149 -3.53 9.20 13.11
N SER A 150 -4.04 10.02 14.04
CA SER A 150 -3.89 9.71 15.46
C SER A 150 -4.65 8.44 15.84
N VAL A 151 -5.86 8.25 15.31
CA VAL A 151 -6.63 7.01 15.57
C VAL A 151 -5.96 5.79 14.95
N GLU A 152 -5.35 5.94 13.76
CA GLU A 152 -4.55 4.87 13.14
C GLU A 152 -3.39 4.43 14.05
N LEU A 153 -2.65 5.38 14.59
CA LEU A 153 -1.51 5.11 15.49
C LEU A 153 -1.96 4.52 16.82
N ASP A 154 -3.01 5.05 17.43
CA ASP A 154 -3.56 4.51 18.69
C ASP A 154 -3.99 3.05 18.51
N THR A 155 -4.69 2.74 17.41
CA THR A 155 -5.12 1.37 17.10
C THR A 155 -3.95 0.44 16.81
N PHE A 156 -2.90 0.95 16.15
CA PHE A 156 -1.67 0.19 15.96
C PHE A 156 -0.99 -0.15 17.31
N LEU A 157 -0.87 0.82 18.22
CA LEU A 157 -0.27 0.60 19.54
C LEU A 157 -1.04 -0.47 20.34
N ASP A 158 -2.37 -0.48 20.24
CA ASP A 158 -3.22 -1.48 20.90
C ASP A 158 -3.11 -2.88 20.27
N SER A 159 -2.62 -2.99 19.03
CA SER A 159 -2.55 -4.25 18.27
C SER A 159 -1.35 -5.14 18.59
N ASP A 160 -0.35 -4.61 19.31
CA ASP A 160 0.94 -5.27 19.62
C ASP A 160 1.67 -5.82 18.38
N LYS A 161 1.52 -5.13 17.24
CA LYS A 161 2.21 -5.46 15.99
C LYS A 161 3.58 -4.80 15.93
N LYS A 162 4.53 -5.46 15.26
CA LYS A 162 5.91 -4.97 15.15
C LYS A 162 6.05 -3.86 14.10
N TRP A 163 5.23 -3.91 13.05
CA TRP A 163 5.34 -3.01 11.90
C TRP A 163 4.03 -2.28 11.63
N PHE A 164 4.08 -0.94 11.66
CA PHE A 164 3.01 -0.06 11.21
C PHE A 164 3.22 0.34 9.75
N CYS A 165 2.22 0.09 8.91
CA CYS A 165 2.24 0.43 7.48
C CYS A 165 1.04 1.33 7.15
N HIS A 166 1.28 2.61 6.90
CA HIS A 166 0.25 3.56 6.46
C HIS A 166 0.15 3.59 4.93
N VAL A 167 -1.06 3.46 4.40
CA VAL A 167 -1.36 3.63 2.97
C VAL A 167 -2.67 4.41 2.76
N ASP A 168 -2.75 5.11 1.63
CA ASP A 168 -3.99 5.75 1.18
C ASP A 168 -4.87 4.77 0.38
N ASP A 169 -6.17 5.07 0.26
CA ASP A 169 -7.16 4.25 -0.47
C ASP A 169 -7.00 4.24 -2.01
N ASP A 170 -6.00 4.94 -2.54
CA ASP A 170 -5.58 4.86 -3.95
C ASP A 170 -4.22 4.17 -4.13
N ASN A 171 -3.68 3.55 -3.09
CA ASN A 171 -2.43 2.81 -3.15
C ASN A 171 -2.66 1.31 -3.40
N TYR A 172 -1.74 0.70 -4.15
CA TYR A 172 -1.62 -0.76 -4.28
C TYR A 172 -0.45 -1.27 -3.43
N VAL A 173 -0.67 -2.32 -2.65
CA VAL A 173 0.36 -2.91 -1.79
C VAL A 173 0.77 -4.28 -2.32
N ASN A 174 2.05 -4.45 -2.63
CA ASN A 174 2.63 -5.78 -2.82
C ASN A 174 2.98 -6.37 -1.45
N VAL A 175 2.05 -7.15 -0.89
CA VAL A 175 2.15 -7.70 0.48
C VAL A 175 3.38 -8.60 0.66
N GLU A 176 3.66 -9.47 -0.31
CA GLU A 176 4.81 -10.37 -0.25
C GLU A 176 6.12 -9.60 -0.20
N ARG A 177 6.28 -8.61 -1.10
CA ARG A 177 7.48 -7.78 -1.13
C ARG A 177 7.61 -6.93 0.13
N LEU A 178 6.50 -6.42 0.67
CA LEU A 178 6.49 -5.67 1.92
C LEU A 178 7.06 -6.50 3.07
N VAL A 179 6.58 -7.73 3.26
CA VAL A 179 7.09 -8.63 4.31
C VAL A 179 8.59 -8.91 4.14
N GLN A 180 9.03 -9.17 2.90
CA GLN A 180 10.45 -9.40 2.61
C GLN A 180 11.32 -8.20 2.97
N VAL A 181 10.94 -6.99 2.54
CA VAL A 181 11.69 -5.76 2.83
C VAL A 181 11.76 -5.52 4.33
N LEU A 182 10.66 -5.69 5.06
CA LEU A 182 10.64 -5.53 6.51
C LEU A 182 11.43 -6.63 7.25
N GLY A 183 11.67 -7.78 6.62
CA GLY A 183 12.54 -8.83 7.12
C GLY A 183 14.02 -8.44 7.18
N ASP A 184 14.43 -7.42 6.42
CA ASP A 184 15.81 -6.93 6.37
C ASP A 184 16.16 -5.99 7.55
N TYR A 185 15.17 -5.62 8.38
CA TYR A 185 15.33 -4.64 9.47
C TYR A 185 15.00 -5.25 10.84
N ASN A 186 15.76 -4.86 11.87
CA ASN A 186 15.48 -5.24 13.25
C ASN A 186 14.34 -4.38 13.82
N HIS A 187 13.16 -4.98 14.05
CA HIS A 187 11.99 -4.28 14.58
C HIS A 187 12.14 -3.72 16.02
N GLN A 188 13.24 -4.05 16.72
CA GLN A 188 13.54 -3.48 18.05
C GLN A 188 14.31 -2.15 17.96
N GLU A 189 14.61 -1.68 16.76
CA GLU A 189 15.26 -0.41 16.49
C GLU A 189 14.29 0.57 15.81
N ASP A 190 14.62 1.87 15.89
CA ASP A 190 13.80 2.93 15.32
C ASP A 190 13.97 3.00 13.79
N TRP A 191 12.95 2.56 13.05
CA TRP A 191 12.92 2.63 11.58
C TRP A 191 11.76 3.47 11.07
N TYR A 192 12.04 4.33 10.10
CA TYR A 192 11.03 5.04 9.31
C TYR A 192 11.36 4.87 7.82
N LEU A 193 10.60 4.02 7.15
CA LEU A 193 10.83 3.64 5.75
C LEU A 193 9.77 4.28 4.86
N GLY A 194 10.19 4.85 3.74
CA GLY A 194 9.27 5.44 2.79
C GLY A 194 9.98 6.30 1.75
N LYS A 195 9.20 6.82 0.81
CA LYS A 195 9.73 7.72 -0.21
C LYS A 195 9.93 9.12 0.39
N PRO A 196 11.16 9.67 0.41
CA PRO A 196 11.38 11.01 0.93
C PRO A 196 10.65 12.05 0.06
N SER A 197 9.86 12.91 0.71
CA SER A 197 9.17 14.03 0.04
C SER A 197 10.01 15.31 -0.02
N ILE A 198 11.15 15.33 0.67
CA ILE A 198 12.09 16.44 0.71
C ILE A 198 13.46 16.00 0.21
N ARG A 199 14.21 16.92 -0.40
CA ARG A 199 15.54 16.64 -0.96
C ARG A 199 16.62 16.43 0.11
N THR A 200 16.38 16.93 1.31
CA THR A 200 17.34 16.94 2.43
C THR A 200 16.84 15.99 3.52
N PRO A 201 17.72 15.23 4.21
CA PRO A 201 17.30 14.34 5.29
C PRO A 201 16.49 15.08 6.38
N LEU A 202 15.45 14.42 6.91
CA LEU A 202 14.68 14.92 8.04
C LEU A 202 15.52 14.78 9.32
N GLU A 203 15.85 15.90 9.96
CA GLU A 203 16.46 15.88 11.28
C GLU A 203 15.38 15.72 12.35
N ILE A 204 15.29 14.52 12.93
CA ILE A 204 14.45 14.29 14.11
C ILE A 204 15.21 14.86 15.31
N LEU A 205 14.87 16.10 15.67
CA LEU A 205 15.32 16.73 16.90
C LEU A 205 14.81 15.89 18.08
N ASN A 206 15.69 15.07 18.66
CA ASN A 206 15.40 14.43 19.92
C ASN A 206 15.19 15.55 20.94
N ARG A 207 13.97 15.66 21.50
CA ARG A 207 13.70 16.54 22.64
C ARG A 207 14.44 16.09 23.91
N GLU A 208 15.11 14.94 23.85
CA GLU A 208 15.99 14.44 24.92
C GLU A 208 17.48 14.49 24.52
N PRO A 209 18.38 14.92 25.43
CA PRO A 209 19.80 14.98 25.18
C PRO A 209 20.44 13.60 25.40
N LYS A 210 20.42 12.73 24.38
CA LYS A 210 21.35 11.60 24.30
C LYS A 210 21.94 11.44 22.90
N PRO A 211 23.26 11.27 22.76
CA PRO A 211 23.92 11.12 21.48
C PRO A 211 23.76 9.67 21.01
N HIS A 212 22.70 9.40 20.26
CA HIS A 212 22.70 8.24 19.38
C HIS A 212 22.96 8.74 17.97
N THR A 213 24.12 8.36 17.43
CA THR A 213 24.52 8.61 16.06
C THR A 213 23.51 7.91 15.14
N LYS A 214 22.51 8.66 14.66
CA LYS A 214 21.52 8.15 13.70
C LYS A 214 22.21 7.97 12.35
N VAL A 215 22.33 6.71 11.91
CA VAL A 215 22.77 6.39 10.55
C VAL A 215 21.52 6.29 9.68
N PHE A 216 21.32 7.26 8.80
CA PHE A 216 20.30 7.17 7.75
C PHE A 216 20.85 6.32 6.62
N ILE A 217 20.22 5.17 6.34
CA ILE A 217 20.56 4.35 5.17
C ILE A 217 19.49 4.56 4.10
N HIS A 218 19.88 5.23 3.02
CA HIS A 218 19.04 5.45 1.84
C HIS A 218 18.88 4.16 1.03
N HIS A 219 17.65 3.81 0.65
CA HIS A 219 17.33 2.85 -0.41
C HIS A 219 16.43 3.52 -1.45
#